data_AF-A0A353C3K5-F1
#
_entry.id   AF-A0A353C3K5-F1
#
_cell.length_a   1.000
_cell.length_b   1.000
_cell.length_c   1.000
_cell.angle_alpha   90.00
_cell.angle_beta   90.00
_cell.angle_gamma   90.00
#
_symmetry.space_group_name_H-M   'P 1'
#
loop_
_entity.id
_entity.type
_entity.pdbx_description
1 polymer ?
#
loop_
_entity_poly.entity_id
_entity_poly.type
_entity_poly.pdbx_seq_one_letter_code
_entity_poly.pdbx_strand_id
1 'polypeptide(L)'
;MNIKDAINSHIAKEEGTTSAPITVEDFKGERTKTYQRHYDPRWDDLTDDSRYWDLILYASTKRDIELASGLIFIRAIGAAIQSEQFKVKNSENGELEVKTMLVIRPLIDERGLIGWETKEHYESFRDKHLKPYFPIIRQMLDILGNPDWFQKIQENQHAEN
;
A
#
# COMPACT_ATOMS: atom_id res chain seq x y z
N MET A 1 12.05 3.36 28.56
CA MET A 1 10.89 2.99 27.73
C MET A 1 11.34 1.86 26.79
N ASN A 2 10.79 0.66 26.93
CA ASN A 2 11.23 -0.52 26.19
C ASN A 2 10.68 -0.45 24.74
N ILE A 3 11.48 -0.78 23.74
CA ILE A 3 11.06 -0.80 22.33
C ILE A 3 9.91 -1.80 22.12
N LYS A 4 9.88 -2.90 22.91
CA LYS A 4 8.73 -3.82 22.92
C LYS A 4 7.44 -3.14 23.40
N ASP A 5 7.53 -2.20 24.34
CA ASP A 5 6.35 -1.47 24.83
C ASP A 5 5.92 -0.38 23.83
N ALA A 6 6.84 0.21 23.06
CA ALA A 6 6.52 1.19 22.01
C ALA A 6 5.88 0.52 20.78
N ILE A 7 6.30 -0.70 20.44
CA ILE A 7 5.72 -1.50 19.36
C ILE A 7 4.38 -2.10 19.83
N ASN A 8 4.31 -2.66 21.04
CA ASN A 8 3.07 -3.20 21.58
C ASN A 8 2.04 -2.10 21.90
N SER A 9 2.43 -0.88 22.28
CA SER A 9 1.48 0.22 22.48
C SER A 9 0.95 0.80 21.15
N HIS A 10 1.64 0.57 20.03
CA HIS A 10 1.13 0.88 18.69
C HIS A 10 0.23 -0.25 18.15
N ILE A 11 0.53 -1.50 18.48
CA ILE A 11 -0.27 -2.66 18.05
C ILE A 11 -1.55 -2.84 18.90
N ALA A 12 -1.53 -2.46 20.18
CA ALA A 12 -2.61 -2.74 21.12
C ALA A 12 -3.68 -1.63 21.25
N LYS A 13 -3.80 -0.71 20.28
CA LYS A 13 -4.81 0.38 20.34
C LYS A 13 -5.69 0.55 19.10
N GLU A 14 -5.72 -0.42 18.20
CA GLU A 14 -6.61 -0.38 17.03
C GLU A 14 -7.52 -1.61 17.01
N GLU A 15 -8.47 -1.63 17.95
CA GLU A 15 -9.71 -2.37 17.79
C GLU A 15 -10.55 -1.64 16.72
N GLY A 16 -10.41 -2.07 15.47
CA GLY A 16 -11.13 -1.50 14.35
C GLY A 16 -10.70 -2.15 13.05
N THR A 17 -11.47 -3.15 12.62
CA THR A 17 -11.31 -3.99 11.41
C THR A 17 -10.18 -5.04 11.45
N THR A 18 -10.38 -6.06 12.29
CA THR A 18 -9.82 -7.40 12.09
C THR A 18 -10.39 -8.02 10.81
N SER A 19 -9.82 -7.68 9.64
CA SER A 19 -10.04 -8.46 8.43
C SER A 19 -8.99 -9.59 8.38
N ALA A 20 -9.39 -10.77 7.91
CA ALA A 20 -8.50 -11.88 7.61
C ALA A 20 -7.21 -11.44 6.88
N PRO A 21 -6.07 -12.15 7.04
CA PRO A 21 -4.82 -11.78 6.39
C PRO A 21 -4.99 -11.59 4.88
N ILE A 22 -4.28 -10.61 4.32
CA ILE A 22 -4.20 -10.39 2.88
C ILE A 22 -3.34 -11.50 2.28
N THR A 23 -3.80 -12.08 1.17
CA THR A 23 -3.12 -13.16 0.48
C THR A 23 -2.90 -12.82 -0.99
N VAL A 24 -2.11 -13.64 -1.67
CA VAL A 24 -1.78 -13.46 -3.10
C VAL A 24 -3.05 -13.58 -3.97
N GLU A 25 -4.02 -14.38 -3.54
CA GLU A 25 -5.31 -14.61 -4.18
C GLU A 25 -6.16 -13.34 -4.29
N ASP A 26 -5.99 -12.39 -3.36
CA ASP A 26 -6.68 -11.11 -3.44
C ASP A 26 -6.32 -10.34 -4.71
N PHE A 27 -5.13 -10.58 -5.25
CA PHE A 27 -4.59 -9.93 -6.44
C PHE A 27 -4.84 -10.73 -7.73
N LYS A 28 -5.39 -11.96 -7.68
CA LYS A 28 -5.62 -12.83 -8.85
C LYS A 28 -6.73 -12.35 -9.83
N GLY A 29 -7.24 -11.14 -9.67
CA GLY A 29 -8.27 -10.61 -10.57
C GLY A 29 -7.74 -10.30 -11.96
N GLU A 30 -8.59 -10.47 -12.98
CA GLU A 30 -8.34 -9.84 -14.26
C GLU A 30 -8.10 -8.35 -14.02
N ARG A 31 -7.02 -7.81 -14.60
CA ARG A 31 -6.81 -6.37 -14.75
C ARG A 31 -8.14 -5.77 -15.19
N THR A 32 -8.85 -5.15 -14.27
CA THR A 32 -10.08 -4.46 -14.60
C THR A 32 -9.65 -3.33 -15.52
N LYS A 33 -9.84 -3.55 -16.83
CA LYS A 33 -9.62 -2.58 -17.92
C LYS A 33 -10.44 -1.29 -17.74
N THR A 34 -11.10 -1.11 -16.60
CA THR A 34 -12.17 -0.16 -16.35
C THR A 34 -11.75 1.08 -15.56
N TYR A 35 -10.55 1.17 -14.99
CA TYR A 35 -10.01 2.49 -14.66
C TYR A 35 -9.51 3.12 -15.95
N GLN A 36 -10.40 3.90 -16.56
CA GLN A 36 -10.16 4.59 -17.83
C GLN A 36 -8.81 5.33 -17.75
N ARG A 37 -7.91 5.00 -18.67
CA ARG A 37 -6.63 5.67 -18.98
C ARG A 37 -6.68 7.21 -19.02
N HIS A 38 -7.87 7.81 -19.00
CA HIS A 38 -8.12 9.22 -19.25
C HIS A 38 -8.00 10.13 -18.01
N TYR A 39 -7.81 9.59 -16.80
CA TYR A 39 -7.84 10.40 -15.57
C TYR A 39 -6.49 10.66 -14.89
N ASP A 40 -5.42 9.96 -15.28
CA ASP A 40 -4.08 10.23 -14.73
C ASP A 40 -3.15 10.78 -15.82
N PRO A 41 -2.81 12.09 -15.79
CA PRO A 41 -1.97 12.74 -16.80
C PRO A 41 -0.50 12.28 -16.76
N ARG A 42 -0.12 11.39 -15.84
CA ARG A 42 1.28 10.95 -15.60
C ARG A 42 1.59 9.54 -16.15
N TRP A 43 0.69 8.99 -16.96
CA TRP A 43 0.66 7.58 -17.37
C TRP A 43 1.94 7.07 -18.05
N ASP A 44 2.61 7.87 -18.89
CA ASP A 44 3.77 7.41 -19.66
C ASP A 44 5.08 7.36 -18.84
N ASP A 45 5.17 8.09 -17.71
CA ASP A 45 6.36 8.13 -16.84
C ASP A 45 6.22 7.23 -15.58
N LEU A 46 5.04 6.64 -15.32
CA LEU A 46 4.68 5.97 -14.06
C LEU A 46 4.12 4.55 -14.24
N THR A 47 4.67 3.77 -15.18
CA THR A 47 4.12 2.44 -15.51
C THR A 47 4.08 1.47 -14.31
N ASP A 48 5.08 1.52 -13.43
CA ASP A 48 5.15 0.66 -12.25
C ASP A 48 4.28 1.16 -11.09
N ASP A 49 4.26 2.46 -10.83
CA ASP A 49 3.40 3.09 -9.81
C ASP A 49 1.91 2.85 -10.12
N SER A 50 1.51 3.12 -11.36
CA SER A 50 0.12 2.88 -11.82
C SER A 50 -0.27 1.40 -11.66
N ARG A 51 0.66 0.49 -11.96
CA ARG A 51 0.44 -0.96 -11.80
C ARG A 51 0.24 -1.34 -10.33
N TYR A 52 1.04 -0.81 -9.41
CA TYR A 52 0.88 -1.09 -7.98
C TYR A 52 -0.46 -0.55 -7.46
N TRP A 53 -0.85 0.65 -7.89
CA TRP A 53 -2.13 1.21 -7.53
C TRP A 53 -3.30 0.37 -8.01
N ASP A 54 -3.30 -0.09 -9.25
CA ASP A 54 -4.39 -0.92 -9.78
C ASP A 54 -4.55 -2.21 -8.97
N LEU A 55 -3.44 -2.83 -8.58
CA LEU A 55 -3.43 -4.04 -7.76
C LEU A 55 -3.93 -3.80 -6.33
N ILE A 56 -3.46 -2.74 -5.67
CA ILE A 56 -3.91 -2.38 -4.31
C ILE A 56 -5.39 -1.97 -4.28
N LEU A 57 -5.84 -1.22 -5.28
CA LEU A 57 -7.25 -0.84 -5.39
C LEU A 57 -8.12 -2.07 -5.62
N TYR A 58 -7.70 -2.99 -6.49
CA TYR A 58 -8.44 -4.23 -6.70
C TYR A 58 -8.52 -5.07 -5.41
N ALA A 59 -7.38 -5.30 -4.74
CA ALA A 59 -7.35 -6.07 -3.50
C ALA A 59 -8.18 -5.41 -2.39
N SER A 60 -8.14 -4.08 -2.25
CA SER A 60 -8.95 -3.37 -1.25
C SER A 60 -10.44 -3.50 -1.50
N THR A 61 -10.93 -3.44 -2.74
CA THR A 61 -12.38 -3.60 -3.04
C THR A 61 -12.95 -4.96 -2.64
N LYS A 62 -12.12 -6.00 -2.56
CA LYS A 62 -12.53 -7.33 -2.06
C LYS A 62 -12.59 -7.43 -0.54
N ARG A 63 -11.93 -6.50 0.16
CA ARG A 63 -11.66 -6.59 1.59
C ARG A 63 -12.51 -5.63 2.40
N ASP A 64 -12.49 -4.36 2.02
CA ASP A 64 -13.23 -3.31 2.72
C ASP A 64 -13.49 -2.11 1.79
N ILE A 65 -14.76 -1.70 1.70
CA ILE A 65 -15.18 -0.60 0.80
C ILE A 65 -14.71 0.78 1.29
N GLU A 66 -14.58 0.98 2.60
CA GLU A 66 -14.08 2.22 3.18
C GLU A 66 -12.59 2.34 2.95
N LEU A 67 -11.83 1.24 3.10
CA LEU A 67 -10.42 1.17 2.70
C LEU A 67 -10.26 1.51 1.21
N ALA A 68 -11.02 0.86 0.34
CA ALA A 68 -10.95 1.10 -1.10
C ALA A 68 -11.25 2.57 -1.44
N SER A 69 -12.28 3.15 -0.81
CA SER A 69 -12.66 4.55 -1.00
C SER A 69 -11.55 5.51 -0.54
N GLY A 70 -10.93 5.25 0.62
CA GLY A 70 -9.81 6.04 1.12
C GLY A 70 -8.59 5.98 0.19
N LEU A 71 -8.26 4.80 -0.33
CA LEU A 71 -7.16 4.60 -1.27
C LEU A 71 -7.40 5.27 -2.63
N ILE A 72 -8.63 5.18 -3.16
CA ILE A 72 -9.04 5.90 -4.39
C ILE A 72 -8.85 7.40 -4.18
N PHE A 73 -9.31 7.93 -3.05
CA PHE A 73 -9.23 9.36 -2.77
C PHE A 73 -7.78 9.85 -2.74
N ILE A 74 -6.88 9.16 -2.01
CA ILE A 74 -5.50 9.62 -1.92
C ILE A 74 -4.74 9.49 -3.25
N ARG A 75 -5.04 8.47 -4.07
CA ARG A 75 -4.49 8.34 -5.42
C ARG A 75 -4.93 9.51 -6.29
N ALA A 76 -6.24 9.83 -6.26
CA ALA A 76 -6.84 10.86 -7.10
C ALA A 76 -6.30 12.26 -6.81
N ILE A 77 -6.00 12.59 -5.55
CA ILE A 77 -5.41 13.89 -5.19
C ILE A 77 -3.92 13.96 -5.55
N GLY A 78 -3.20 12.85 -5.43
CA GLY A 78 -1.78 12.78 -5.81
C GLY A 78 -0.97 12.05 -4.77
N ALA A 79 -1.00 10.73 -4.82
CA ALA A 79 -0.09 9.87 -4.08
C ALA A 79 0.59 8.88 -5.04
N ALA A 80 1.84 8.53 -4.74
CA ALA A 80 2.64 7.56 -5.46
C ALA A 80 3.03 6.41 -4.54
N ILE A 81 3.19 5.22 -5.08
CA ILE A 81 3.79 4.05 -4.46
C ILE A 81 5.25 3.99 -4.91
N GLN A 82 6.16 4.15 -3.95
CA GLN A 82 7.60 4.27 -4.17
C GLN A 82 8.37 3.17 -3.44
N SER A 83 9.48 2.73 -4.04
CA SER A 83 10.44 1.86 -3.38
C SER A 83 11.36 2.69 -2.50
N GLU A 84 11.42 2.37 -1.21
CA GLU A 84 12.31 3.03 -0.24
C GLU A 84 13.15 2.02 0.54
N GLN A 85 14.37 2.44 0.89
CA GLN A 85 15.29 1.64 1.68
C GLN A 85 15.19 1.97 3.16
N PHE A 86 14.91 0.96 3.98
CA PHE A 86 14.83 1.07 5.42
C PHE A 86 15.94 0.27 6.07
N LYS A 87 16.56 0.84 7.12
CA LYS A 87 17.45 0.10 8.01
C LYS A 87 16.58 -0.60 9.05
N VAL A 88 16.48 -1.91 8.94
CA VAL A 88 15.69 -2.75 9.85
C VAL A 88 16.64 -3.64 10.64
N LYS A 89 16.30 -3.88 11.89
CA LYS A 89 17.10 -4.77 12.75
C LYS A 89 16.73 -6.21 12.42
N ASN A 90 17.71 -7.01 12.02
CA ASN A 90 17.56 -8.43 11.82
C ASN A 90 17.22 -9.09 13.17
N SER A 91 16.16 -9.90 13.19
CA SER A 91 15.64 -10.52 14.40
C SER A 91 16.51 -11.65 14.96
N GLU A 92 17.35 -12.25 14.13
CA GLU A 92 18.15 -13.42 14.47
C GLU A 92 19.52 -13.03 15.02
N ASN A 93 20.20 -12.08 14.39
CA ASN A 93 21.56 -11.67 14.77
C ASN A 93 21.64 -10.26 15.38
N GLY A 94 20.55 -9.48 15.32
CA GLY A 94 20.49 -8.13 15.88
C GLY A 94 21.22 -7.05 15.07
N GLU A 95 21.75 -7.37 13.89
CA GLU A 95 22.43 -6.42 13.01
C GLU A 95 21.44 -5.55 12.21
N LEU A 96 21.89 -4.40 11.70
CA LEU A 96 21.08 -3.54 10.84
C LEU A 96 21.23 -3.98 9.37
N GLU A 97 20.14 -4.41 8.76
CA GLU A 97 20.04 -4.75 7.35
C GLU A 97 19.28 -3.67 6.58
N VAL A 98 19.67 -3.42 5.33
CA VAL A 98 18.94 -2.53 4.43
C VAL A 98 17.91 -3.36 3.68
N LYS A 99 16.63 -3.07 3.87
CA LYS A 99 15.52 -3.66 3.13
C LYS A 99 14.87 -2.63 2.24
N THR A 100 14.57 -3.01 1.01
CA THR A 100 13.75 -2.20 0.10
C THR A 100 12.29 -2.57 0.31
N MET A 101 11.43 -1.59 0.55
CA MET A 101 10.00 -1.77 0.79
C MET A 101 9.21 -0.78 -0.06
N LEU A 102 7.99 -1.16 -0.47
CA LEU A 102 7.06 -0.24 -1.12
C LEU A 102 6.33 0.60 -0.07
N VAL A 103 6.18 1.90 -0.32
CA VAL A 103 5.48 2.85 0.55
C VAL A 103 4.63 3.82 -0.24
N ILE A 104 3.50 4.25 0.33
CA ILE A 104 2.66 5.31 -0.24
C ILE A 104 3.19 6.66 0.22
N ARG A 105 3.49 7.56 -0.72
CA ARG A 105 3.95 8.93 -0.47
C ARG A 105 3.03 9.94 -1.15
N PRO A 106 2.71 11.05 -0.47
CA PRO A 106 2.01 12.14 -1.12
C PRO A 106 2.94 12.85 -2.10
N LEU A 107 2.38 13.29 -3.22
CA LEU A 107 2.99 14.32 -4.04
C LEU A 107 2.53 15.66 -3.51
N ILE A 108 3.47 16.48 -3.06
CA ILE A 108 3.17 17.81 -2.53
C ILE A 108 3.27 18.83 -3.66
N ASP A 109 2.19 19.55 -3.87
CA ASP A 109 2.10 20.70 -4.77
C ASP A 109 1.37 21.82 -4.03
N GLU A 110 2.13 22.82 -3.57
CA GLU A 110 1.63 23.97 -2.81
C GLU A 110 0.56 24.77 -3.57
N ARG A 111 0.44 24.58 -4.89
CA ARG A 111 -0.60 25.22 -5.72
C ARG A 111 -1.88 24.39 -5.82
N GLY A 112 -1.88 23.14 -5.35
CA GLY A 112 -3.02 22.23 -5.38
C GLY A 112 -3.47 21.80 -6.78
N LEU A 113 -2.59 21.86 -7.78
CA LEU A 113 -2.94 21.58 -9.18
C LEU A 113 -2.79 20.10 -9.52
N ILE A 114 -1.74 19.45 -9.01
CA ILE A 114 -1.37 18.06 -9.35
C ILE A 114 -1.06 17.19 -8.13
N GLY A 115 -1.34 17.68 -6.92
CA GLY A 115 -0.95 17.04 -5.67
C GLY A 115 -1.64 17.62 -4.45
N TRP A 116 -1.22 17.14 -3.28
CA TRP A 116 -1.66 17.66 -1.99
C TRP A 116 -1.04 19.03 -1.74
N GLU A 117 -1.85 19.96 -1.24
CA GLU A 117 -1.40 21.32 -0.92
C GLU A 117 -0.24 21.33 0.09
N THR A 118 -0.33 20.49 1.12
CA THR A 118 0.67 20.37 2.17
C THR A 118 0.80 18.93 2.65
N LYS A 119 1.91 18.62 3.30
CA LYS A 119 2.12 17.31 3.93
C LYS A 119 1.11 17.09 5.05
N GLU A 120 0.78 18.13 5.80
CA GLU A 120 -0.14 18.11 6.92
C GLU A 120 -1.57 17.78 6.47
N HIS A 121 -2.01 18.30 5.31
CA HIS A 121 -3.31 17.95 4.73
C HIS A 121 -3.40 16.45 4.39
N TYR A 122 -2.34 15.90 3.78
CA TYR A 122 -2.26 14.46 3.53
C TYR A 122 -2.27 13.65 4.82
N GLU A 123 -1.45 14.02 5.80
CA GLU A 123 -1.35 13.29 7.07
C GLU A 123 -2.66 13.31 7.84
N SER A 124 -3.37 14.44 7.86
CA SER A 124 -4.69 14.56 8.48
C SER A 124 -5.72 13.62 7.84
N PHE A 125 -5.79 13.57 6.51
CA PHE A 125 -6.68 12.65 5.81
C PHE A 125 -6.29 11.20 6.06
N ARG A 126 -5.01 10.86 5.86
CA ARG A 126 -4.45 9.52 6.06
C ARG A 126 -4.75 9.00 7.47
N ASP A 127 -4.53 9.83 8.48
CA ASP A 127 -4.70 9.42 9.87
C ASP A 127 -6.16 9.23 10.26
N LYS A 128 -7.07 9.99 9.61
CA LYS A 128 -8.51 9.87 9.83
C LYS A 128 -9.14 8.69 9.10
N HIS A 129 -8.71 8.43 7.86
CA HIS A 129 -9.41 7.52 6.94
C HIS A 129 -8.66 6.22 6.66
N LEU A 130 -7.33 6.20 6.77
CA LEU A 130 -6.51 5.05 6.40
C LEU A 130 -5.80 4.40 7.57
N LYS A 131 -5.61 5.12 8.68
CA LYS A 131 -4.93 4.61 9.87
C LYS A 131 -5.48 3.27 10.39
N PRO A 132 -6.81 3.09 10.53
CA PRO A 132 -7.37 1.79 10.94
C PRO A 132 -6.96 0.62 10.03
N TYR A 133 -6.63 0.92 8.77
CA TYR A 133 -6.27 -0.05 7.74
C TYR A 133 -4.76 -0.16 7.49
N PHE A 134 -3.90 0.55 8.23
CA PHE A 134 -2.45 0.49 8.03
C PHE A 134 -1.88 -0.93 8.06
N PRO A 135 -2.31 -1.84 8.96
CA PRO A 135 -1.84 -3.22 8.93
C PRO A 135 -2.16 -3.95 7.62
N ILE A 136 -3.32 -3.67 7.03
CA ILE A 136 -3.80 -4.27 5.78
C ILE A 136 -3.03 -3.69 4.59
N ILE A 137 -2.93 -2.36 4.52
CA ILE A 137 -2.17 -1.65 3.48
C ILE A 137 -0.72 -2.10 3.47
N ARG A 138 -0.11 -2.26 4.65
CA ARG A 138 1.25 -2.76 4.79
C ARG A 138 1.39 -4.18 4.22
N GLN A 139 0.50 -5.11 4.55
CA GLN A 139 0.53 -6.46 3.99
C GLN A 139 0.42 -6.45 2.46
N MET A 140 -0.46 -5.61 1.90
CA MET A 140 -0.59 -5.45 0.45
C MET A 140 0.73 -4.98 -0.19
N LEU A 141 1.36 -3.95 0.38
CA LEU A 141 2.64 -3.41 -0.09
C LEU A 141 3.79 -4.41 0.06
N ASP A 142 3.84 -5.17 1.16
CA ASP A 142 4.86 -6.18 1.42
C ASP A 142 4.77 -7.34 0.41
N ILE A 143 3.56 -7.76 0.03
CA ILE A 143 3.35 -8.77 -1.03
C ILE A 143 3.85 -8.22 -2.36
N LEU A 144 3.46 -7.01 -2.74
CA LEU A 144 3.84 -6.40 -4.02
C LEU A 144 5.32 -6.03 -4.12
N GLY A 145 5.99 -5.78 -2.98
CA GLY A 145 7.42 -5.49 -2.92
C GLY A 145 8.31 -6.74 -2.92
N ASN A 146 7.73 -7.94 -2.77
CA ASN A 146 8.50 -9.19 -2.69
C ASN A 146 8.92 -9.67 -4.09
N PRO A 147 10.21 -9.72 -4.45
CA PRO A 147 10.63 -10.07 -5.82
C PRO A 147 10.08 -11.42 -6.33
N ASP A 148 9.76 -12.35 -5.44
CA ASP A 148 9.24 -13.68 -5.79
C ASP A 148 7.70 -13.72 -5.93
N TRP A 149 6.99 -12.61 -5.71
CA TRP A 149 5.52 -12.60 -5.71
C TRP A 149 4.92 -12.96 -7.07
N PHE A 150 5.54 -12.48 -8.16
CA PHE A 150 5.09 -12.81 -9.52
C PHE A 150 5.21 -14.30 -9.81
N GLN A 151 6.27 -14.93 -9.32
CA GLN A 151 6.51 -16.36 -9.50
C GLN A 151 5.50 -17.18 -8.67
N LYS A 152 5.20 -16.75 -7.44
CA LYS A 152 4.17 -17.37 -6.58
C LYS A 152 2.75 -17.30 -7.16
N ILE A 153 2.42 -16.21 -7.88
CA ILE A 153 1.12 -16.12 -8.60
C ILE A 153 1.02 -17.18 -9.69
N GLN A 154 2.08 -17.36 -10.48
CA GLN A 154 2.10 -18.32 -11.58
C GLN A 154 2.03 -19.76 -11.07
N GLU A 155 2.78 -20.07 -10.01
CA GLU A 155 2.76 -21.39 -9.35
C GLU A 155 1.37 -21.74 -8.80
N ASN A 156 0.67 -20.79 -8.17
CA ASN A 156 -0.68 -21.00 -7.65
C ASN A 156 -1.77 -21.09 -8.73
N GLN A 157 -1.53 -20.65 -9.97
CA GLN A 157 -2.45 -20.83 -11.10
C GLN A 157 -2.28 -22.21 -11.77
N HIS A 158 -1.10 -22.80 -11.67
CA HIS A 158 -0.80 -24.12 -12.22
C HIS A 158 -1.09 -25.27 -11.25
N ALA A 159 -1.12 -25.02 -9.93
CA ALA A 159 -1.46 -26.03 -8.93
C ALA A 159 -2.97 -26.32 -8.81
N GLU A 160 -3.83 -25.49 -9.42
CA GLU A 160 -5.29 -25.62 -9.40
C GLU A 160 -5.86 -26.28 -10.68
N ASN A 161 -5.00 -26.77 -11.60
CA ASN A 161 -5.36 -27.53 -12.82
C ASN A 161 -4.81 -28.96 -12.77
#